data_AF-A0A9C9U3K3-F1
#
_entry.id   AF-A0A9C9U3K3-F1
#
_cell.length_a   1.000
_cell.length_b   1.000
_cell.length_c   1.000
_cell.angle_alpha   90.00
_cell.angle_beta   90.00
_cell.angle_gamma   90.00
#
_symmetry.space_group_name_H-M   'P 1'
#
loop_
_entity.id
_entity.type
_entity.pdbx_description
1 polymer ?
#
loop_
_entity_poly.entity_id
_entity_poly.type
_entity_poly.pdbx_seq_one_letter_code
_entity_poly.pdbx_strand_id
1 'polypeptide(L)'
;MNEFRDFEEELLNNEVAKMGSLNHSLAAGQITGLLFNDDRFTVMPELSLDASNIDLKRFNIKAKEELVPDISVYTEPPPLPDKEVEDDILRVSQMPDLAIEVLSPRQAVGELVRKIKALFALGVKSCWLVIPPNESITIYSKPNVFKLFSTDDTEAIDDIMDIRLPIQKVFRMR
;
A
#
# COMPACT_ATOMS: atom_id res chain seq x y z
N MET A 1 11.22 -30.22 9.41
CA MET A 1 11.80 -29.47 10.54
C MET A 1 12.59 -28.22 10.09
N ASN A 2 13.13 -28.16 8.85
CA ASN A 2 13.75 -26.95 8.29
C ASN A 2 12.74 -25.91 7.78
N GLU A 3 11.72 -26.32 7.01
CA GLU A 3 10.79 -25.38 6.35
C GLU A 3 10.00 -24.47 7.32
N PHE A 4 9.65 -24.97 8.50
CA PHE A 4 8.98 -24.16 9.53
C PHE A 4 9.89 -23.08 10.11
N ARG A 5 11.17 -23.39 10.29
CA ARG A 5 12.16 -22.45 10.85
C ARG A 5 12.53 -21.38 9.83
N ASP A 6 12.64 -21.76 8.57
CA ASP A 6 12.88 -20.84 7.46
C ASP A 6 11.70 -19.85 7.29
N PHE A 7 10.46 -20.30 7.53
CA PHE A 7 9.27 -19.44 7.48
C PHE A 7 9.19 -18.44 8.66
N GLU A 8 9.50 -18.87 9.88
CA GLU A 8 9.54 -17.98 11.06
C GLU A 8 10.65 -16.93 10.94
N GLU A 9 11.86 -17.33 10.54
CA GLU A 9 12.98 -16.40 10.29
C GLU A 9 12.64 -15.40 9.17
N GLU A 10 11.82 -15.79 8.19
CA GLU A 10 11.37 -14.93 7.10
C GLU A 10 10.29 -13.92 7.53
N LEU A 11 9.29 -14.36 8.30
CA LEU A 11 8.30 -13.47 8.93
C LEU A 11 9.00 -12.40 9.77
N LEU A 12 9.93 -12.83 10.63
CA LEU A 12 10.76 -11.94 11.44
C LEU A 12 11.54 -10.94 10.57
N ASN A 13 12.16 -11.39 9.47
CA ASN A 13 12.91 -10.49 8.58
C ASN A 13 12.01 -9.49 7.84
N ASN A 14 10.82 -9.89 7.39
CA ASN A 14 9.85 -8.98 6.76
C ASN A 14 9.32 -7.96 7.76
N GLU A 15 9.01 -8.37 9.00
CA GLU A 15 8.62 -7.44 10.07
C GLU A 15 9.74 -6.45 10.42
N VAL A 16 11.00 -6.90 10.45
CA VAL A 16 12.16 -6.04 10.71
C VAL A 16 12.42 -5.03 9.57
N ALA A 17 12.10 -5.40 8.33
CA ALA A 17 12.18 -4.53 7.16
C ALA A 17 11.02 -3.53 7.08
N LYS A 18 9.80 -3.96 7.45
CA LYS A 18 8.59 -3.11 7.55
C LYS A 18 8.46 -2.45 8.93
N MET A 19 9.58 -2.11 9.57
CA MET A 19 9.53 -1.43 10.86
C MET A 19 9.17 0.05 10.65
N GLY A 20 8.10 0.50 11.30
CA GLY A 20 7.67 1.89 11.24
C GLY A 20 8.79 2.86 11.64
N SER A 21 8.95 3.93 10.86
CA SER A 21 9.82 5.06 11.20
C SER A 21 9.00 6.32 11.40
N LEU A 22 9.57 7.35 12.04
CA LEU A 22 8.88 8.63 12.27
C LEU A 22 8.30 9.19 10.96
N ASN A 23 9.13 9.29 9.92
CA ASN A 23 8.71 9.89 8.64
C ASN A 23 7.74 9.00 7.87
N HIS A 24 7.92 7.67 7.92
CA HIS A 24 6.97 6.72 7.34
C HIS A 24 5.60 6.86 8.03
N SER A 25 5.57 6.84 9.36
CA SER A 25 4.34 6.92 10.15
C SER A 25 3.62 8.26 9.96
N LEU A 26 4.37 9.37 9.94
CA LEU A 26 3.80 10.69 9.67
C LEU A 26 3.17 10.75 8.28
N ALA A 27 3.90 10.36 7.23
CA ALA A 27 3.40 10.41 5.85
C ALA A 27 2.18 9.50 5.66
N ALA A 28 2.25 8.25 6.14
CA ALA A 28 1.13 7.31 6.07
C ALA A 28 -0.11 7.84 6.81
N GLY A 29 0.08 8.37 8.03
CA GLY A 29 -1.00 8.96 8.82
C GLY A 29 -1.60 10.22 8.19
N GLN A 30 -0.77 11.08 7.58
CA GLN A 30 -1.23 12.29 6.90
C GLN A 30 -2.03 11.96 5.64
N ILE A 31 -1.56 11.02 4.83
CA ILE A 31 -2.30 10.55 3.64
C ILE A 31 -3.62 9.92 4.08
N THR A 32 -3.59 9.03 5.05
CA THR A 32 -4.80 8.38 5.60
C THR A 32 -5.81 9.42 6.08
N GLY A 33 -5.38 10.40 6.87
CA GLY A 33 -6.25 11.46 7.36
C GLY A 33 -6.78 12.38 6.27
N LEU A 34 -6.01 12.67 5.22
CA LEU A 34 -6.47 13.47 4.09
C LEU A 34 -7.52 12.72 3.27
N LEU A 35 -7.32 11.43 3.02
CA LEU A 35 -8.24 10.59 2.26
C LEU A 35 -9.51 10.24 3.04
N PHE A 36 -9.44 10.10 4.37
CA PHE A 36 -10.62 9.87 5.21
C PHE A 36 -11.65 11.01 5.18
N ASN A 37 -11.24 12.22 4.80
CA ASN A 37 -12.17 13.35 4.69
C ASN A 37 -12.94 13.37 3.35
N ASP A 38 -12.71 12.40 2.46
CA ASP A 38 -13.42 12.26 1.20
C ASP A 38 -14.42 11.10 1.31
N ASP A 39 -15.72 11.43 1.40
CA ASP A 39 -16.81 10.47 1.60
C ASP A 39 -16.96 9.46 0.44
N ARG A 40 -16.25 9.66 -0.68
CA ARG A 40 -16.20 8.69 -1.79
C ARG A 40 -15.38 7.44 -1.46
N PHE A 41 -14.58 7.46 -0.39
CA PHE A 41 -13.59 6.43 -0.12
C PHE A 41 -13.76 5.76 1.24
N THR A 42 -13.58 4.45 1.24
CA THR A 42 -13.24 3.69 2.45
C THR A 42 -11.74 3.44 2.46
N VAL A 43 -11.05 3.98 3.46
CA VAL A 43 -9.59 3.88 3.61
C VAL A 43 -9.26 2.88 4.72
N MET A 44 -8.41 1.90 4.44
CA MET A 44 -8.08 0.79 5.33
C MET A 44 -6.56 0.64 5.41
N PRO A 45 -5.92 1.16 6.48
CA PRO A 45 -4.50 0.96 6.72
C PRO A 45 -4.18 -0.51 7.02
N GLU A 46 -3.04 -1.00 6.53
CA GLU A 46 -2.49 -2.33 6.88
C GLU A 46 -3.44 -3.52 6.63
N LEU A 47 -4.30 -3.42 5.60
CA LEU A 47 -5.24 -4.50 5.26
C LEU A 47 -4.53 -5.64 4.52
N SER A 48 -4.69 -6.87 5.02
CA SER A 48 -4.24 -8.08 4.36
C SER A 48 -5.09 -8.43 3.13
N LEU A 49 -4.46 -8.47 1.95
CA LEU A 49 -5.08 -8.84 0.69
C LEU A 49 -4.74 -10.27 0.32
N ASP A 50 -5.74 -11.04 -0.12
CA ASP A 50 -5.57 -12.39 -0.62
C ASP A 50 -5.01 -12.37 -2.06
N ALA A 51 -3.75 -12.76 -2.19
CA ALA A 51 -3.03 -12.83 -3.46
C ALA A 51 -2.83 -14.27 -3.96
N SER A 52 -3.59 -15.24 -3.42
CA SER A 52 -3.46 -16.67 -3.77
C SER A 52 -3.76 -17.00 -5.24
N ASN A 53 -4.43 -16.09 -5.95
CA ASN A 53 -4.77 -16.23 -7.36
C ASN A 53 -3.62 -15.90 -8.34
N ILE A 54 -2.47 -15.42 -7.87
CA ILE A 54 -1.28 -15.16 -8.69
C ILE A 54 -0.01 -15.76 -8.08
N ASP A 55 0.98 -16.03 -8.93
CA ASP A 55 2.31 -16.46 -8.49
C ASP A 55 3.22 -15.25 -8.21
N LEU A 56 3.30 -14.86 -6.94
CA LEU A 56 4.10 -13.71 -6.47
C LEU A 56 5.60 -13.86 -6.75
N LYS A 57 6.12 -15.09 -6.93
CA LYS A 57 7.53 -15.31 -7.26
C LYS A 57 7.92 -14.71 -8.61
N ARG A 58 6.96 -14.58 -9.54
CA ARG A 58 7.18 -13.91 -10.84
C ARG A 58 7.54 -12.44 -10.70
N PHE A 59 7.18 -11.84 -9.57
CA PHE A 59 7.54 -10.46 -9.20
C PHE A 59 8.74 -10.41 -8.26
N ASN A 60 9.42 -11.52 -7.99
CA ASN A 60 10.50 -11.61 -7.02
C ASN A 60 10.07 -11.08 -5.63
N ILE A 61 8.85 -11.45 -5.24
CA ILE A 61 8.25 -11.27 -3.92
C ILE A 61 8.24 -12.64 -3.25
N LYS A 62 8.69 -12.70 -2.00
CA LYS A 62 8.81 -13.98 -1.29
C LYS A 62 7.51 -14.43 -0.62
N ALA A 63 6.65 -13.49 -0.23
CA ALA A 63 5.31 -13.78 0.26
C ALA A 63 4.57 -14.69 -0.73
N LYS A 64 3.81 -15.66 -0.20
CA LYS A 64 3.15 -16.68 -1.03
C LYS A 64 1.79 -16.23 -1.52
N GLU A 65 0.93 -15.78 -0.62
CA GLU A 65 -0.52 -15.62 -0.86
C GLU A 65 -1.07 -14.32 -0.28
N GLU A 66 -0.20 -13.41 0.17
CA GLU A 66 -0.63 -12.23 0.91
C GLU A 66 0.20 -11.01 0.51
N LEU A 67 -0.48 -9.89 0.34
CA LEU A 67 0.11 -8.57 0.23
C LEU A 67 -0.59 -7.63 1.21
N VAL A 68 0.19 -6.82 1.92
CA VAL A 68 -0.34 -5.85 2.89
C VAL A 68 0.13 -4.44 2.50
N PRO A 69 -0.60 -3.71 1.64
CA PRO A 69 -0.32 -2.30 1.38
C PRO A 69 -0.37 -1.49 2.68
N ASP A 70 0.41 -0.40 2.76
CA ASP A 70 0.35 0.46 3.94
C ASP A 70 -1.03 1.12 4.06
N ILE A 71 -1.62 1.47 2.91
CA ILE A 71 -2.99 2.02 2.83
C ILE A 71 -3.69 1.41 1.63
N SER A 72 -4.86 0.80 1.88
CA SER A 72 -5.80 0.35 0.85
C SER A 72 -6.99 1.31 0.78
N VAL A 73 -7.44 1.65 -0.42
CA VAL A 73 -8.54 2.60 -0.65
C VAL A 73 -9.56 1.99 -1.60
N TYR A 74 -10.81 1.98 -1.17
CA TYR A 74 -11.95 1.42 -1.91
C TYR A 74 -12.98 2.50 -2.20
N THR A 75 -13.52 2.50 -3.41
CA THR A 75 -14.76 3.22 -3.76
C THR A 75 -16.00 2.43 -3.35
N GLU A 76 -15.90 1.10 -3.39
CA GLU A 76 -16.90 0.17 -2.84
C GLU A 76 -16.18 -0.77 -1.85
N PRO A 77 -16.46 -0.68 -0.54
CA PRO A 77 -15.73 -1.46 0.45
C PRO A 77 -16.02 -2.97 0.33
N PRO A 78 -15.10 -3.82 0.82
CA PRO A 78 -15.34 -5.25 0.89
C PRO A 78 -16.55 -5.58 1.79
N PRO A 79 -17.17 -6.77 1.61
CA PRO A 79 -18.26 -7.20 2.47
C PRO A 79 -17.78 -7.31 3.92
N LEU A 80 -18.66 -6.96 4.85
CA LEU A 80 -18.41 -7.16 6.28
C LEU A 80 -18.36 -8.67 6.61
N PRO A 81 -17.59 -9.09 7.63
CA PRO A 81 -17.61 -10.46 8.11
C PRO A 81 -19.03 -10.89 8.48
N ASP A 82 -19.37 -12.13 8.15
CA ASP A 82 -20.58 -12.77 8.66
C ASP A 82 -20.36 -13.13 10.13
N LYS A 83 -20.83 -12.26 11.02
CA LYS A 83 -20.65 -12.37 12.48
C LYS A 83 -21.25 -13.64 13.10
N GLU A 84 -22.06 -14.39 12.36
CA GLU A 84 -22.58 -15.69 12.84
C GLU A 84 -21.60 -16.84 12.58
N VAL A 85 -20.70 -16.69 11.60
CA VAL A 85 -19.80 -17.75 11.13
C VAL A 85 -18.34 -17.42 11.45
N GLU A 86 -17.93 -16.17 11.29
CA GLU A 86 -16.56 -15.70 11.48
C GLU A 86 -16.57 -14.34 12.21
N ASP A 87 -15.64 -14.18 13.16
CA ASP A 87 -15.50 -12.92 13.90
C ASP A 87 -14.86 -11.81 13.02
N ASP A 88 -14.02 -12.19 12.05
CA ASP A 88 -13.30 -11.26 11.17
C ASP A 88 -12.83 -11.92 9.85
N ILE A 89 -12.53 -11.12 8.84
CA ILE A 89 -11.94 -11.56 7.56
C ILE A 89 -10.43 -11.35 7.62
N LEU A 90 -9.66 -12.45 7.70
CA LEU A 90 -8.20 -12.39 7.82
C LEU A 90 -7.49 -11.90 6.54
N ARG A 91 -8.05 -12.20 5.37
CA ARG A 91 -7.53 -11.74 4.07
C ARG A 91 -8.67 -11.40 3.14
N VAL A 92 -8.64 -10.19 2.58
CA VAL A 92 -9.68 -9.69 1.69
C VAL A 92 -9.33 -10.05 0.25
N SER A 93 -10.20 -10.82 -0.42
CA SER A 93 -10.02 -11.18 -1.84
C SER A 93 -10.45 -10.07 -2.81
N GLN A 94 -11.32 -9.16 -2.38
CA GLN A 94 -11.65 -7.95 -3.16
C GLN A 94 -10.47 -6.98 -3.11
N MET A 95 -9.86 -6.68 -4.26
CA MET A 95 -8.72 -5.78 -4.32
C MET A 95 -9.14 -4.31 -4.17
N PRO A 96 -8.31 -3.45 -3.54
CA PRO A 96 -8.60 -2.02 -3.48
C PRO A 96 -8.51 -1.38 -4.86
N ASP A 97 -9.24 -0.28 -5.05
CA ASP A 97 -9.12 0.54 -6.24
C ASP A 97 -7.76 1.25 -6.28
N LEU A 98 -7.29 1.68 -5.10
CA LEU A 98 -5.98 2.31 -4.90
C LEU A 98 -5.22 1.65 -3.75
N ALA A 99 -3.94 1.32 -4.00
CA ALA A 99 -3.00 0.87 -2.99
C ALA A 99 -1.82 1.84 -2.86
N ILE A 100 -1.44 2.18 -1.63
CA ILE A 100 -0.36 3.13 -1.35
C ILE A 100 0.72 2.42 -0.54
N GLU A 101 1.96 2.59 -0.97
CA GLU A 101 3.16 2.17 -0.26
C GLU A 101 3.97 3.40 0.16
N VAL A 102 4.40 3.41 1.41
CA VAL A 102 5.21 4.46 2.01
C VAL A 102 6.58 3.89 2.37
N LEU A 103 7.63 4.40 1.73
CA LEU A 103 8.98 3.90 1.94
C LEU A 103 9.39 3.96 3.43
N SER A 104 9.72 2.80 4.01
CA SER A 104 10.39 2.70 5.30
C SER A 104 11.92 2.74 5.12
N PRO A 105 12.70 3.14 6.15
CA PRO A 105 14.16 3.32 6.02
C PRO A 105 14.94 2.05 5.66
N ARG A 106 14.41 0.86 5.99
CA ARG A 106 15.09 -0.43 5.76
C ARG A 106 14.61 -1.13 4.49
N GLN A 107 13.57 -0.60 3.86
CA GLN A 107 12.96 -1.20 2.69
C GLN A 107 13.63 -0.68 1.43
N ALA A 108 13.84 -1.56 0.45
CA ALA A 108 14.37 -1.13 -0.84
C ALA A 108 13.22 -0.64 -1.75
N VAL A 109 13.42 0.49 -2.42
CA VAL A 109 12.48 1.02 -3.43
C VAL A 109 12.15 -0.04 -4.49
N GLY A 110 13.13 -0.83 -4.90
CA GLY A 110 12.93 -1.91 -5.87
C GLY A 110 11.99 -3.01 -5.38
N GLU A 111 11.85 -3.22 -4.08
CA GLU A 111 10.89 -4.18 -3.50
C GLU A 111 9.47 -3.63 -3.59
N LEU A 112 9.29 -2.35 -3.26
CA LEU A 112 8.02 -1.64 -3.38
C LEU A 112 7.52 -1.58 -4.81
N VAL A 113 8.40 -1.28 -5.77
CA VAL A 113 8.04 -1.29 -7.20
C VAL A 113 7.59 -2.69 -7.65
N ARG A 114 8.19 -3.76 -7.12
CA ARG A 114 7.76 -5.14 -7.43
C ARG A 114 6.39 -5.45 -6.84
N LYS A 115 6.13 -5.00 -5.60
CA LYS A 115 4.83 -5.10 -4.94
C LYS A 115 3.73 -4.36 -5.72
N ILE A 116 4.00 -3.13 -6.15
CA ILE A 116 3.10 -2.35 -7.03
C ILE A 116 2.77 -3.12 -8.31
N LYS A 117 3.76 -3.74 -8.96
CA LYS A 117 3.52 -4.56 -10.17
C LYS A 117 2.62 -5.76 -9.88
N ALA A 118 2.78 -6.40 -8.73
CA ALA A 118 1.92 -7.50 -8.32
C ALA A 118 0.49 -7.03 -8.02
N LEU A 119 0.32 -5.89 -7.35
CA LEU A 119 -0.99 -5.26 -7.09
C LEU A 119 -1.73 -4.93 -8.39
N PHE A 120 -1.05 -4.38 -9.39
CA PHE A 120 -1.64 -4.21 -10.72
C PHE A 120 -2.04 -5.53 -11.38
N ALA A 121 -1.25 -6.60 -11.21
CA ALA A 121 -1.59 -7.91 -11.73
C ALA A 121 -2.82 -8.53 -11.03
N LEU A 122 -3.12 -8.10 -9.81
CA LEU A 122 -4.33 -8.43 -9.05
C LEU A 122 -5.55 -7.57 -9.44
N GLY A 123 -5.35 -6.52 -10.23
CA GLY A 123 -6.43 -5.66 -10.72
C GLY A 123 -6.61 -4.32 -10.00
N VAL A 124 -5.69 -3.94 -9.11
CA VAL A 124 -5.66 -2.59 -8.51
C VAL A 124 -5.53 -1.54 -9.62
N LYS A 125 -6.32 -0.47 -9.56
CA LYS A 125 -6.45 0.51 -10.65
C LYS A 125 -5.39 1.61 -10.57
N SER A 126 -4.99 2.01 -9.37
CA SER A 126 -3.95 3.00 -9.11
C SER A 126 -3.02 2.55 -7.99
N CYS A 127 -1.73 2.86 -8.09
CA CYS A 127 -0.79 2.63 -7.00
C CYS A 127 0.08 3.84 -6.74
N TRP A 128 0.33 4.14 -5.47
CA TRP A 128 1.22 5.25 -5.09
C TRP A 128 2.47 4.70 -4.40
N LEU A 129 3.62 5.27 -4.74
CA LEU A 129 4.87 5.11 -4.02
C LEU A 129 5.25 6.45 -3.39
N VAL A 130 5.19 6.52 -2.07
CA VAL A 130 5.52 7.71 -1.28
C VAL A 130 6.93 7.54 -0.73
N ILE A 131 7.79 8.53 -0.93
CA ILE A 131 9.18 8.53 -0.46
C ILE A 131 9.36 9.70 0.50
N PRO A 132 9.12 9.51 1.82
CA PRO A 132 9.21 10.59 2.79
C PRO A 132 10.56 11.33 2.82
N PRO A 133 11.73 10.67 2.71
CA PRO A 133 13.02 11.38 2.69
C PRO A 133 13.20 12.35 1.52
N ASN A 134 12.47 12.13 0.41
CA ASN A 134 12.52 12.97 -0.79
C ASN A 134 11.27 13.86 -0.91
N GLU A 135 10.35 13.79 0.06
CA GLU A 135 9.06 14.47 0.06
C GLU A 135 8.33 14.35 -1.29
N SER A 136 8.32 13.13 -1.84
CA SER A 136 7.80 12.87 -3.17
C SER A 136 6.79 11.74 -3.22
N ILE A 137 5.90 11.81 -4.20
CA ILE A 137 4.85 10.83 -4.46
C ILE A 137 4.91 10.47 -5.94
N THR A 138 5.13 9.19 -6.23
CA THR A 138 4.99 8.65 -7.58
C THR A 138 3.64 7.97 -7.71
N ILE A 139 2.79 8.44 -8.61
CA ILE A 139 1.45 7.89 -8.86
C ILE A 139 1.48 7.09 -10.16
N TYR A 140 1.21 5.79 -10.05
CA TYR A 140 1.15 4.84 -11.15
C TYR A 140 -0.30 4.64 -11.58
N SER A 141 -0.58 4.84 -12.87
CA SER A 141 -1.88 4.44 -13.48
C SER A 141 -1.80 3.07 -14.15
N LYS A 142 -0.58 2.58 -14.41
CA LYS A 142 -0.24 1.24 -14.92
C LYS A 142 1.16 0.86 -14.40
N PRO A 143 1.56 -0.42 -14.46
CA PRO A 143 2.84 -0.90 -13.94
C PRO A 143 4.10 -0.10 -14.34
N ASN A 144 4.10 0.54 -15.50
CA ASN A 144 5.23 1.32 -16.03
C ASN A 144 4.82 2.73 -16.48
N VAL A 145 3.63 3.22 -16.13
CA VAL A 145 3.15 4.56 -16.48
C VAL A 145 2.87 5.31 -15.19
N PHE A 146 3.65 6.37 -14.94
CA PHE A 146 3.56 7.13 -13.70
C PHE A 146 3.83 8.62 -13.88
N LYS A 147 3.39 9.39 -12.90
CA LYS A 147 3.75 10.80 -12.70
C LYS A 147 4.45 10.93 -11.34
N LEU A 148 5.48 11.75 -11.29
CA LEU A 148 6.20 12.09 -10.06
C LEU A 148 5.76 13.49 -9.61
N PHE A 149 5.45 13.61 -8.33
CA PHE A 149 5.15 14.89 -7.67
C PHE A 149 6.15 15.11 -6.54
N SER A 150 6.60 16.35 -6.36
CA SER A 150 7.49 16.78 -5.27
C SER A 150 6.92 18.02 -4.58
N THR A 151 7.63 18.55 -3.59
CA THR A 151 7.22 19.77 -2.88
C THR A 151 7.20 21.04 -3.73
N ASP A 152 7.76 21.00 -4.94
CA ASP A 152 7.61 22.06 -5.95
C ASP A 152 6.21 22.09 -6.59
N ASP A 153 5.49 20.96 -6.54
CA ASP A 153 4.11 20.87 -7.00
C ASP A 153 3.13 21.36 -5.93
N THR A 154 1.99 21.91 -6.32
CA THR A 154 0.94 22.30 -5.37
C THR A 154 0.13 21.09 -4.88
N GLU A 155 -0.11 20.13 -5.77
CA GLU A 155 -0.95 18.95 -5.52
C GLU A 155 -0.37 17.72 -6.21
N ALA A 156 -0.43 16.57 -5.55
CA ALA A 156 -0.32 15.27 -6.21
C ALA A 156 -1.68 14.89 -6.78
N ILE A 157 -1.70 14.50 -8.06
CA ILE A 157 -2.95 14.25 -8.81
C ILE A 157 -2.99 12.80 -9.28
N ASP A 158 -4.02 12.08 -8.84
CA ASP A 158 -4.39 10.78 -9.34
C ASP A 158 -5.63 10.91 -10.22
N ASP A 159 -5.44 10.84 -11.54
CA ASP A 159 -6.53 10.94 -12.51
C ASP A 159 -7.46 9.71 -12.52
N ILE A 160 -6.98 8.55 -12.04
CA ILE A 160 -7.76 7.30 -12.02
C ILE A 160 -8.79 7.33 -10.89
N MET A 161 -8.37 7.84 -9.74
CA MET A 161 -9.20 7.94 -8.55
C MET A 161 -9.87 9.31 -8.38
N ASP A 162 -9.55 10.27 -9.26
CA ASP A 162 -9.96 11.68 -9.14
C ASP A 162 -9.59 12.27 -7.77
N ILE A 163 -8.34 12.04 -7.36
CA ILE A 163 -7.78 12.56 -6.11
C ILE A 163 -6.84 13.71 -6.43
N ARG A 164 -7.00 14.80 -5.68
CA ARG A 164 -6.07 15.94 -5.63
C ARG A 164 -5.65 16.14 -4.19
N LEU A 165 -4.37 15.95 -3.92
CA LEU A 165 -3.86 15.96 -2.56
C LEU A 165 -2.77 17.02 -2.42
N PRO A 166 -2.95 18.04 -1.54
CA PRO A 166 -1.93 19.06 -1.32
C PRO A 166 -0.65 18.46 -0.75
N ILE A 167 0.41 18.35 -1.55
CA ILE A 167 1.59 17.54 -1.24
C ILE A 167 2.32 18.02 0.03
N GLN A 168 2.31 19.33 0.29
CA GLN A 168 2.91 19.90 1.50
C GLN A 168 2.20 19.41 2.77
N LYS A 169 0.90 19.08 2.71
CA LYS A 169 0.18 18.51 3.86
C LYS A 169 0.57 17.07 4.15
N VAL A 170 1.15 16.34 3.20
CA VAL A 170 1.63 14.96 3.37
C VAL A 170 2.91 14.91 4.21
N PHE A 171 3.80 15.88 4.01
CA PHE A 171 5.14 15.84 4.60
C PHE A 171 5.35 16.85 5.74
N ARG A 172 4.36 17.71 6.02
CA ARG A 172 4.46 18.71 7.08
C ARG A 172 4.63 18.07 8.47
N MET A 173 5.69 18.44 9.18
CA MET A 173 5.78 18.24 10.63
C MET A 173 4.95 19.29 11.36
N ARG A 174 4.10 18.88 12.32
CA ARG A 174 3.31 19.82 13.15
C ARG A 174 4.15 20.49 14.22
#